data_AF-A0AAN7TME5-F1
#
_entry.id   AF-A0AAN7TME5-F1
#
_cell.length_a   1.000
_cell.length_b   1.000
_cell.length_c   1.000
_cell.angle_alpha   90.00
_cell.angle_beta   90.00
_cell.angle_gamma   90.00
#
_symmetry.space_group_name_H-M   'P 1'
#
loop_
_entity.id
_entity.type
_entity.pdbx_description
1 polymer ?
#
loop_
_entity_poly.entity_id
_entity_poly.type
_entity_poly.pdbx_seq_one_letter_code
_entity_poly.pdbx_strand_id
1 'polypeptide(L)' 'MIRASKSDGILLDEPSYQIDTLLGNNQDVLFSIYARQLIENIGETSNKSLMLSISVTDKSKDTFKQILSIIFENKIW' A
#
# COMPACT_ATOMS: atom_id res chain seq x y z
N MET A 1 -3.79 5.32 8.30
CA MET A 1 -2.77 6.09 7.54
C MET A 1 -1.47 5.33 7.59
N ILE A 2 -0.93 5.01 6.43
CA ILE A 2 0.29 4.23 6.22
C ILE A 2 1.20 5.06 5.33
N ARG A 3 2.47 5.16 5.70
CA ARG A 3 3.51 5.79 4.87
C ARG A 3 4.39 4.69 4.30
N ALA A 4 4.79 4.85 3.06
CA ALA A 4 5.78 4.01 2.43
C ALA A 4 6.89 4.79 1.74
N SER A 5 8.08 4.22 1.84
CA SER A 5 9.26 4.68 1.12
C SER A 5 9.98 3.48 0.54
N LYS A 6 10.38 3.60 -0.72
CA LYS A 6 11.26 2.65 -1.35
C LYS A 6 12.65 2.81 -0.72
N SER A 7 13.18 1.71 -0.21
CA SER A 7 14.51 1.64 0.37
C SER A 7 15.47 1.20 -0.72
N ASP A 8 16.26 2.14 -1.26
CA ASP A 8 17.32 1.84 -2.21
C ASP A 8 18.50 1.21 -1.47
N GLY A 9 18.42 -0.11 -1.24
CA GLY A 9 19.52 -0.93 -0.76
C GLY A 9 20.47 -1.26 -1.91
N ILE A 10 21.78 -1.10 -1.68
CA ILE A 10 22.85 -1.15 -2.71
C ILE A 10 22.97 -2.53 -3.42
N LEU A 11 22.28 -3.59 -2.97
CA LEU A 11 22.49 -4.98 -3.41
C LEU A 11 21.22 -5.86 -3.36
N LEU A 12 20.04 -5.36 -3.74
CA LEU A 12 18.84 -6.20 -3.83
C LEU A 12 18.28 -6.17 -5.27
N ASP A 13 18.18 -7.35 -5.89
CA ASP A 13 17.54 -7.53 -7.20
C ASP A 13 16.05 -7.17 -7.18
N GLU A 14 15.44 -7.09 -5.98
CA GLU A 14 14.06 -6.68 -5.77
C GLU A 14 13.94 -5.40 -4.93
N PRO A 15 13.04 -4.46 -5.30
CA PRO A 15 12.82 -3.23 -4.55
C PRO A 15 12.26 -3.53 -3.15
N SER A 16 12.94 -3.04 -2.12
CA SER A 16 12.48 -3.15 -0.73
C SER A 16 11.62 -1.94 -0.36
N TYR A 17 10.47 -2.18 0.28
CA TYR A 17 9.56 -1.12 0.72
C TYR A 17 9.48 -1.10 2.24
N GLN A 18 9.82 0.04 2.83
CA GLN A 18 9.54 0.31 4.23
C GLN A 18 8.11 0.83 4.37
N ILE A 19 7.33 0.22 5.26
CA ILE A 19 5.91 0.54 5.48
C ILE A 19 5.70 0.84 6.97
N ASP A 20 5.33 2.07 7.27
CA ASP A 20 5.04 2.55 8.63
C ASP A 20 3.53 2.82 8.76
N THR A 21 2.87 2.20 9.74
CA THR A 21 1.51 2.59 10.11
C THR A 21 1.58 3.79 11.06
N LEU A 22 1.09 4.94 10.60
CA LEU A 22 1.14 6.20 11.35
C LEU A 22 -0.08 6.41 12.25
N LEU A 23 -1.28 6.01 11.77
CA LEU A 23 -2.55 6.20 12.47
C LEU A 23 -3.52 5.06 12.13
N GLY A 24 -4.16 4.45 13.13
CA GLY A 24 -5.16 3.39 12.93
C GLY A 24 -4.98 2.20 13.87
N ASN A 25 -5.83 1.17 13.72
CA ASN A 25 -5.68 -0.08 14.45
C ASN A 25 -4.68 -1.00 13.73
N ASN A 26 -3.53 -1.24 14.35
CA ASN A 26 -2.40 -2.00 13.78
C ASN A 26 -2.66 -3.52 13.80
N GLN A 27 -3.75 -3.98 14.42
CA GLN A 27 -4.09 -5.41 14.52
C GLN A 27 -4.89 -5.93 13.32
N ASP A 28 -5.26 -5.06 12.38
CA ASP A 28 -5.99 -5.43 11.18
C ASP A 28 -5.03 -5.95 10.10
N VAL A 29 -4.61 -7.21 10.25
CA VAL A 29 -3.60 -7.86 9.40
C VAL A 29 -3.99 -7.83 7.92
N LEU A 30 -5.28 -8.04 7.61
CA LEU A 30 -5.81 -7.98 6.25
C LEU A 30 -5.61 -6.61 5.62
N PHE A 31 -5.91 -5.55 6.37
CA PHE A 31 -5.72 -4.19 5.90
C PHE A 31 -4.24 -3.89 5.60
N SER A 32 -3.33 -4.34 6.46
CA SER A 32 -1.89 -4.17 6.24
C SER A 32 -1.41 -4.89 4.98
N ILE A 33 -1.94 -6.08 4.69
CA ILE A 33 -1.60 -6.84 3.47
C ILE A 33 -2.06 -6.07 2.22
N TYR A 34 -3.29 -5.57 2.21
CA TYR A 34 -3.81 -4.83 1.05
C TYR A 34 -3.12 -3.49 0.83
N ALA A 35 -2.84 -2.76 1.90
CA ALA A 35 -2.07 -1.53 1.83
C ALA A 35 -0.67 -1.79 1.25
N ARG A 36 -0.02 -2.86 1.68
CA ARG A 36 1.29 -3.29 1.16
C ARG A 36 1.25 -3.61 -0.33
N GLN A 37 0.29 -4.42 -0.77
CA GLN A 37 0.12 -4.73 -2.20
C GLN A 37 -0.09 -3.47 -3.04
N LEU A 38 -0.86 -2.50 -2.52
CA LEU A 38 -1.08 -1.23 -3.21
C LEU A 38 0.23 -0.44 -3.34
N ILE A 39 0.98 -0.32 -2.24
CA ILE A 39 2.25 0.41 -2.18
C ILE A 39 3.28 -0.21 -3.12
N GLU A 40 3.43 -1.54 -3.10
CA GLU A 40 4.41 -2.26 -3.93
C GLU A 40 4.13 -2.03 -5.42
N ASN A 41 2.88 -2.17 -5.85
CA ASN A 41 2.48 -1.97 -7.25
C ASN A 41 2.71 -0.52 -7.73
N ILE A 42 2.35 0.47 -6.90
CA ILE A 42 2.60 1.88 -7.22
C ILE A 42 4.12 2.15 -7.25
N GLY A 43 4.86 1.62 -6.27
CA GLY A 43 6.30 1.82 -6.10
C GLY A 43 7.16 1.20 -7.22
N GLU A 44 6.67 0.18 -7.91
CA GLU A 44 7.32 -0.35 -9.11
C GLU A 44 7.37 0.68 -10.23
N THR A 45 6.35 1.53 -10.31
CA THR A 45 6.21 2.54 -11.37
C THR A 45 6.71 3.92 -10.97
N SER A 46 6.98 4.17 -9.68
CA SER A 46 7.34 5.48 -9.15
C SER A 46 8.29 5.39 -7.95
N ASN A 47 9.39 6.15 -7.99
CA ASN A 47 10.34 6.24 -6.86
C ASN A 47 9.93 7.31 -5.82
N LYS A 48 8.73 7.88 -5.92
CA LYS A 48 8.25 8.88 -4.95
C LYS A 48 7.83 8.21 -3.65
N SER A 49 8.00 8.90 -2.52
CA SER A 49 7.40 8.46 -1.26
C SER A 49 5.88 8.51 -1.37
N LEU A 50 5.22 7.45 -0.89
CA LEU A 50 3.78 7.28 -0.95
C LEU A 50 3.17 7.42 0.44
N MET A 51 2.03 8.10 0.52
CA MET A 51 1.23 8.16 1.74
C MET A 51 -0.18 7.68 1.43
N LEU A 52 -0.60 6.64 2.14
CA LEU A 52 -1.89 5.99 1.98
C LEU A 52 -2.77 6.30 3.20
N SER A 53 -3.88 6.97 2.97
CA SER A 53 -4.92 7.14 3.99
C SER A 53 -6.20 6.50 3.49
N ILE A 54 -6.68 5.49 4.23
CA ILE A 54 -7.91 4.77 3.89
C ILE A 54 -8.78 4.76 5.14
N SER A 55 -10.05 5.08 4.94
CA SER A 55 -11.11 4.94 5.93
C SER A 55 -12.27 4.21 5.27
N VAL A 56 -12.56 2.99 5.71
CA VAL A 56 -13.68 2.19 5.21
C VAL A 56 -14.49 1.68 6.39
N THR A 57 -15.80 1.76 6.29
CA THR A 57 -16.75 1.28 7.29
C THR A 57 -16.97 -0.23 7.19
N ASP A 58 -17.06 -0.77 5.97
CA ASP A 58 -17.03 -2.21 5.71
C ASP A 58 -15.59 -2.69 5.44
N LYS A 59 -15.12 -3.62 6.26
CA LYS A 59 -13.77 -4.20 6.16
C LYS A 59 -13.76 -5.61 5.57
N SER A 60 -14.81 -5.97 4.84
CA SER A 60 -14.89 -7.25 4.14
C SER A 60 -13.80 -7.38 3.06
N LYS A 61 -13.37 -8.62 2.82
CA LYS A 61 -12.40 -8.96 1.78
C LYS A 61 -12.86 -8.53 0.39
N ASP A 62 -14.16 -8.63 0.10
CA ASP A 62 -14.74 -8.26 -1.19
C ASP A 62 -14.69 -6.75 -1.42
N THR A 63 -14.98 -5.95 -0.39
CA THR A 63 -14.85 -4.48 -0.47
C THR A 63 -13.40 -4.08 -0.76
N PHE A 64 -12.41 -4.69 -0.10
CA PHE A 64 -10.99 -4.42 -0.41
C PHE A 64 -10.60 -4.81 -1.83
N LYS A 65 -11.05 -5.96 -2.33
CA LYS A 65 -10.77 -6.38 -3.71
C LYS A 65 -11.32 -5.38 -4.73
N GLN A 66 -12.55 -4.90 -4.53
CA GLN A 66 -13.16 -3.92 -5.43
C GLN A 66 -12.38 -2.59 -5.41
N ILE A 67 -12.00 -2.10 -4.22
CA ILE A 67 -11.19 -0.89 -4.08
C ILE A 67 -9.86 -1.04 -4.83
N LEU A 68 -9.15 -2.16 -4.64
CA LEU A 68 -7.88 -2.41 -5.33
C LEU A 68 -8.05 -2.48 -6.85
N SER A 69 -9.09 -3.19 -7.34
CA SER A 69 -9.38 -3.27 -8.78
C SER A 69 -9.54 -1.88 -9.38
N ILE A 70 -10.36 -1.04 -8.76
CA ILE A 70 -10.62 0.32 -9.23
C ILE A 70 -9.34 1.16 -9.23
N ILE A 71 -8.57 1.14 -8.15
CA ILE A 71 -7.33 1.93 -8.07
C ILE A 71 -6.33 1.47 -9.16
N PHE A 72 -6.15 0.16 -9.32
CA PHE A 72 -5.22 -0.41 -10.30
C PHE A 72 -5.67 -0.24 -11.75
N GLU A 73 -6.97 -0.22 -12.03
CA GLU A 73 -7.51 0.08 -13.35
C GLU A 73 -7.27 1.54 -13.75
N ASN A 74 -7.35 2.47 -12.80
CA ASN A 74 -7.24 3.90 -13.07
C ASN A 74 -5.79 4.41 -13.15
N LYS A 75 -4.82 3.75 -12.50
CA LYS A 75 -3.37 4.10 -12.51
C LYS A 75 -3.07 5.60 -12.41
N ILE A 76 -3.73 6.28 -11.47
CA ILE A 76 -3.67 7.75 -11.32
C ILE A 76 -2.41 8.28 -10.60
N TRP A 77 -1.28 7.57 -10.70
CA TRP A 77 -0.01 7.91 -10.02
C TRP A 77 1.15 8.12 -10.98
#